data_AF-A0A2N2LI15-F1
#
_entry.id   AF-A0A2N2LI15-F1
#
_cell.length_a   1.000
_cell.length_b   1.000
_cell.length_c   1.000
_cell.angle_alpha   90.00
_cell.angle_beta   90.00
_cell.angle_gamma   90.00
#
_symmetry.space_group_name_H-M   'P 1'
#
loop_
_entity.id
_entity.type
_entity.pdbx_description
1 polymer ?
#
loop_
_entity_poly.entity_id
_entity_poly.type
_entity_poly.pdbx_seq_one_letter_code
_entity_poly.pdbx_strand_id
1 'polypeptide(L)'
;MSTLLGVDVGGTFTDFLLWEDGAFRIHKRPSTPDDPARAVLEGLDELGAPPDLVIHGSTVATNAVLERRGARTALVTTEGFRDLLTIGRQTRPAIYDLEPETPGPLVAPDLLFEFTGRLAPDGTVERAPAPGEAAGLLRAAEAAGAEAVAVSLLHAYANPSLEAAFAAAGTPLFLSLSTEVSPEYREVERTATTALNAYVGPVMSRYLARLAEGLRTRGAGGLQVVQSDGGAAEVERASRFPVATLLSGPAAGVQGALAVARDAGFERIITFDMGGTSTDVALCDGVVPTRADVVVAGFPARTPVVDVHTVGAGGGSVARLD
;
A
#
# COMPACT_ATOMS: atom_id res chain seq x y z
N MET A 1 -25.53 -0.88 22.28
CA MET A 1 -25.81 -1.31 20.90
C MET A 1 -24.71 -0.68 20.10
N SER A 2 -23.79 -1.48 19.57
CA SER A 2 -22.70 -0.97 18.73
C SER A 2 -23.05 -1.24 17.27
N THR A 3 -22.94 -0.24 16.42
CA THR A 3 -23.21 -0.35 14.99
C THR A 3 -21.88 -0.31 14.26
N LEU A 4 -21.50 -1.40 13.60
CA LEU A 4 -20.24 -1.53 12.88
C LEU A 4 -20.51 -1.63 11.39
N LEU A 5 -19.73 -0.93 10.57
CA LEU A 5 -19.84 -1.01 9.12
C LEU A 5 -18.52 -1.45 8.50
N GLY A 6 -18.50 -2.67 7.95
CA GLY A 6 -17.46 -3.11 7.04
C GLY A 6 -17.74 -2.62 5.62
N VAL A 7 -16.74 -2.05 4.95
CA VAL A 7 -16.83 -1.61 3.56
C VAL A 7 -15.62 -2.11 2.79
N ASP A 8 -15.84 -2.76 1.65
CA ASP A 8 -14.77 -3.10 0.71
C ASP A 8 -15.01 -2.42 -0.65
N VAL A 9 -14.07 -1.58 -1.07
CA VAL A 9 -14.13 -0.89 -2.36
C VAL A 9 -13.31 -1.65 -3.40
N GLY A 10 -14.03 -2.46 -4.19
CA GLY A 10 -13.49 -3.15 -5.36
C GLY A 10 -13.57 -2.32 -6.64
N GLY A 11 -13.06 -2.87 -7.74
CA GLY A 11 -13.07 -2.20 -9.05
C GLY A 11 -14.44 -2.09 -9.70
N THR A 12 -15.35 -3.05 -9.45
CA THR A 12 -16.70 -3.08 -10.06
C THR A 12 -17.79 -2.65 -9.08
N PHE A 13 -17.74 -3.18 -7.85
CA PHE A 13 -18.73 -2.92 -6.82
C PHE A 13 -18.04 -2.51 -5.52
N THR A 14 -18.77 -1.73 -4.74
CA THR A 14 -18.49 -1.47 -3.34
C THR A 14 -19.45 -2.28 -2.50
N ASP A 15 -18.89 -3.11 -1.64
CA ASP A 15 -19.60 -4.06 -0.78
C ASP A 15 -19.67 -3.53 0.65
N PHE A 16 -20.83 -3.68 1.29
CA PHE A 16 -21.11 -3.17 2.63
C PHE A 16 -21.67 -4.29 3.51
N LEU A 17 -21.15 -4.39 4.73
CA LEU A 17 -21.63 -5.28 5.77
C LEU A 17 -21.89 -4.46 7.03
N LEU A 18 -23.15 -4.14 7.28
CA LEU A 18 -23.60 -3.48 8.50
C LEU A 18 -23.92 -4.54 9.55
N TRP A 19 -23.30 -4.42 10.72
CA TRP A 19 -23.63 -5.20 11.91
C TRP A 19 -24.30 -4.30 12.94
N GLU A 20 -25.52 -4.66 13.33
CA GLU A 20 -26.36 -3.92 14.28
C GLU A 20 -27.12 -4.93 15.14
N ASP A 21 -26.94 -4.84 16.47
CA ASP A 21 -27.64 -5.67 17.46
C ASP A 21 -27.61 -7.18 17.18
N GLY A 22 -26.47 -7.68 16.71
CA GLY A 22 -26.28 -9.11 16.42
C GLY A 22 -26.84 -9.56 15.07
N ALA A 23 -27.37 -8.64 14.26
CA ALA A 23 -27.85 -8.92 12.92
C ALA A 23 -26.93 -8.28 11.85
N PHE A 24 -26.76 -8.99 10.74
CA PHE A 24 -26.06 -8.48 9.57
C PHE A 24 -27.05 -7.97 8.52
N ARG A 25 -26.73 -6.83 7.92
CA ARG A 25 -27.35 -6.31 6.71
C ARG A 25 -26.28 -6.13 5.65
N ILE A 26 -26.50 -6.72 4.48
CA ILE A 26 -25.61 -6.61 3.33
C ILE A 26 -26.18 -5.58 2.37
N HIS A 27 -25.32 -4.72 1.85
CA HIS A 27 -25.65 -3.80 0.78
C HIS A 27 -24.52 -3.79 -0.26
N LYS A 28 -24.87 -3.54 -1.53
CA LYS A 28 -23.92 -3.56 -2.64
C LYS A 28 -24.34 -2.52 -3.64
N ARG A 29 -23.39 -1.70 -4.09
CA ARG A 29 -23.61 -0.69 -5.12
C ARG A 29 -22.43 -0.60 -6.08
N PRO A 30 -22.64 -0.11 -7.31
CA PRO A 30 -21.55 0.08 -8.26
C PRO A 30 -20.44 0.97 -7.68
N SER A 31 -19.19 0.60 -7.92
CA SER A 31 -18.05 1.45 -7.57
C SER A 31 -18.03 2.71 -8.42
N THR A 32 -17.39 3.76 -7.91
CA THR A 32 -17.23 5.05 -8.58
C THR A 32 -15.72 5.27 -8.82
N PRO A 33 -15.14 4.78 -9.95
CA PRO A 33 -13.68 4.76 -10.13
C PRO A 33 -13.01 6.13 -10.11
N ASP A 34 -13.71 7.18 -10.57
CA ASP A 34 -13.24 8.57 -10.50
C ASP A 34 -13.19 9.11 -9.06
N ASP A 35 -13.96 8.50 -8.16
CA ASP A 35 -14.16 8.98 -6.80
C ASP A 35 -14.67 7.86 -5.87
N PRO A 36 -13.76 6.97 -5.44
CA PRO A 36 -14.14 5.81 -4.64
C PRO A 36 -14.79 6.17 -3.31
N ALA A 37 -14.55 7.38 -2.78
CA ALA A 37 -15.15 7.85 -1.54
C ALA A 37 -16.65 8.10 -1.71
N ARG A 38 -17.07 8.64 -2.85
CA ARG A 38 -18.49 8.87 -3.17
C ARG A 38 -19.30 7.58 -3.07
N ALA A 39 -18.74 6.48 -3.54
CA ALA A 39 -19.40 5.19 -3.49
C ALA A 39 -19.71 4.74 -2.05
N VAL A 40 -18.75 4.93 -1.14
CA VAL A 40 -18.92 4.62 0.28
C VAL A 40 -19.95 5.52 0.95
N LEU A 41 -19.90 6.82 0.67
CA LEU A 41 -20.77 7.82 1.30
C LEU A 41 -22.23 7.67 0.86
N GLU A 42 -22.48 7.45 -0.43
CA GLU A 42 -23.83 7.18 -0.93
C GLU A 42 -24.39 5.87 -0.38
N GLY A 43 -23.57 4.82 -0.28
CA GLY A 43 -24.00 3.55 0.33
C GLY A 43 -24.33 3.68 1.82
N LEU A 44 -23.62 4.54 2.55
CA LEU A 44 -23.97 4.87 3.93
C LEU A 44 -25.33 5.59 4.01
N ASP A 45 -25.58 6.54 3.10
CA ASP A 45 -26.87 7.25 3.03
C ASP A 45 -28.04 6.28 2.75
N GLU A 46 -27.82 5.29 1.88
CA GLU A 46 -28.79 4.24 1.55
C GLU A 46 -29.03 3.25 2.71
N LEU A 47 -28.02 2.97 3.54
CA LEU A 47 -28.15 2.09 4.70
C LEU A 47 -28.96 2.72 5.84
N GLY A 48 -28.93 4.05 5.96
CA GLY A 48 -29.82 4.85 6.81
C GLY A 48 -29.48 4.86 8.31
N ALA A 49 -28.30 4.41 8.71
CA ALA A 49 -27.85 4.43 10.11
C ALA A 49 -26.36 4.83 10.20
N PRO A 50 -26.00 5.85 11.01
CA PRO A 50 -24.60 6.21 11.23
C PRO A 50 -23.91 5.15 12.10
N PRO A 51 -22.83 4.50 11.62
CA PRO A 51 -22.11 3.51 12.41
C PRO A 51 -21.21 4.17 13.45
N ASP A 52 -20.99 3.49 14.57
CA ASP A 52 -20.00 3.88 15.58
C ASP A 52 -18.58 3.76 15.04
N LEU A 53 -18.35 2.79 14.15
CA LEU A 53 -17.05 2.54 13.52
C LEU A 53 -17.23 2.01 12.09
N VAL A 54 -16.48 2.60 11.16
CA VAL A 54 -16.32 2.10 9.80
C VAL A 54 -14.96 1.41 9.67
N ILE A 55 -14.96 0.17 9.20
CA ILE A 55 -13.76 -0.59 8.84
C ILE A 55 -13.71 -0.69 7.32
N HIS A 56 -12.71 -0.06 6.73
CA HIS A 56 -12.67 0.23 5.31
C HIS A 56 -11.51 -0.47 4.61
N GLY A 57 -11.81 -1.45 3.76
CA GLY A 57 -10.92 -2.04 2.77
C GLY A 57 -11.06 -1.34 1.42
N SER A 58 -9.95 -1.26 0.68
CA SER A 58 -9.96 -0.61 -0.62
C SER A 58 -8.85 -1.12 -1.52
N THR A 59 -9.16 -1.20 -2.82
CA THR A 59 -8.20 -1.51 -3.88
C THR A 59 -7.51 -0.26 -4.45
N VAL A 60 -7.78 0.94 -3.93
CA VAL A 60 -7.25 2.21 -4.48
C VAL A 60 -5.72 2.24 -4.51
N ALA A 61 -5.04 1.86 -3.43
CA ALA A 61 -3.57 1.84 -3.38
C ALA A 61 -3.00 0.85 -4.42
N THR A 62 -3.55 -0.37 -4.43
CA THR A 62 -3.13 -1.44 -5.36
C THR A 62 -3.32 -1.01 -6.82
N ASN A 63 -4.49 -0.47 -7.17
CA ASN A 63 -4.81 -0.05 -8.53
C ASN A 63 -3.95 1.15 -8.96
N ALA A 64 -3.64 2.09 -8.06
CA ALA A 64 -2.74 3.19 -8.38
C ALA A 64 -1.35 2.69 -8.81
N VAL A 65 -0.84 1.62 -8.19
CA VAL A 65 0.43 0.99 -8.59
C VAL A 65 0.28 0.21 -9.89
N LEU A 66 -0.73 -0.64 -10.01
CA LEU A 66 -0.95 -1.49 -11.20
C LEU A 66 -1.21 -0.66 -12.48
N GLU A 67 -2.02 0.40 -12.36
CA GLU A 67 -2.38 1.28 -13.48
C GLU A 67 -1.36 2.41 -13.73
N ARG A 68 -0.28 2.47 -12.94
CA ARG A 68 0.73 3.55 -13.00
C ARG A 68 0.12 4.95 -12.84
N ARG A 69 -0.84 5.09 -11.92
CA ARG A 69 -1.56 6.33 -11.58
C ARG A 69 -1.25 6.85 -10.17
N GLY A 70 -0.07 6.54 -9.65
CA GLY A 70 0.43 7.17 -8.42
C GLY A 70 0.97 8.57 -8.66
N ALA A 71 1.48 9.15 -7.58
CA ALA A 71 2.09 10.46 -7.55
C ALA A 71 3.39 10.51 -8.37
N ARG A 72 3.71 11.67 -8.94
CA ARG A 72 5.02 11.91 -9.54
C ARG A 72 6.08 11.94 -8.42
N THR A 73 6.77 10.83 -8.21
CA THR A 73 7.68 10.64 -7.07
C THR A 73 9.13 10.90 -7.44
N ALA A 74 9.83 11.67 -6.62
CA ALA A 74 11.29 11.75 -6.61
C ALA A 74 11.89 10.71 -5.68
N LEU A 75 13.05 10.16 -6.05
CA LEU A 75 13.82 9.24 -5.22
C LEU A 75 15.20 9.83 -4.95
N VAL A 76 15.54 9.95 -3.67
CA VAL A 76 16.86 10.35 -3.19
C VAL A 76 17.58 9.11 -2.66
N THR A 77 18.72 8.80 -3.27
CA THR A 77 19.61 7.71 -2.84
C THR A 77 20.97 8.25 -2.40
N THR A 78 21.78 7.42 -1.75
CA THR A 78 23.20 7.71 -1.58
C THR A 78 23.88 7.88 -2.94
N GLU A 79 24.85 8.78 -3.05
CA GLU A 79 25.70 8.95 -4.24
C GLU A 79 26.29 7.60 -4.71
N GLY A 80 26.12 7.32 -6.01
CA GLY A 80 26.48 6.08 -6.69
C GLY A 80 25.37 5.02 -6.73
N PHE A 81 24.19 5.30 -6.16
CA PHE A 81 23.08 4.33 -6.05
C PHE A 81 21.80 4.77 -6.78
N ARG A 82 21.87 5.80 -7.64
CA ARG A 82 20.69 6.31 -8.36
C ARG A 82 19.90 5.25 -9.16
N ASP A 83 20.61 4.29 -9.76
CA ASP A 83 20.00 3.29 -10.65
C ASP A 83 19.57 2.01 -9.91
N LEU A 84 19.56 2.03 -8.57
CA LEU A 84 19.32 0.84 -7.74
C LEU A 84 18.03 0.10 -8.09
N LEU A 85 16.91 0.83 -8.31
CA LEU A 85 15.62 0.21 -8.65
C LEU A 85 15.58 -0.32 -10.09
N THR A 86 16.32 0.30 -11.00
CA THR A 86 16.44 -0.14 -12.39
C THR A 86 17.26 -1.43 -12.49
N ILE A 87 18.36 -1.52 -11.73
CA ILE A 87 19.22 -2.70 -11.67
C ILE A 87 18.51 -3.82 -10.88
N GLY A 88 17.86 -3.50 -9.78
CA GLY A 88 17.20 -4.48 -8.92
C GLY A 88 18.16 -5.57 -8.43
N ARG A 89 17.65 -6.79 -8.26
CA ARG A 89 18.44 -7.96 -7.83
C ARG A 89 19.01 -8.79 -8.98
N GLN A 90 18.66 -8.48 -10.23
CA GLN A 90 18.96 -9.31 -11.40
C GLN A 90 18.48 -10.77 -11.28
N THR A 91 17.51 -11.04 -10.39
CA THR A 91 16.84 -12.34 -10.28
C THR A 91 15.96 -12.54 -11.52
N ARG A 92 16.09 -13.68 -12.20
CA ARG A 92 15.30 -14.01 -13.40
C ARG A 92 14.13 -14.92 -13.01
N PRO A 93 12.87 -14.43 -13.04
CA PRO A 93 11.70 -15.24 -12.69
C PRO A 93 11.49 -16.39 -13.69
N ALA A 94 11.69 -16.11 -14.98
CA ALA A 94 11.66 -17.09 -16.06
C ALA A 94 13.08 -17.26 -16.64
N ILE A 95 13.81 -18.26 -16.14
CA ILE A 95 15.24 -18.51 -16.47
C ILE A 95 15.46 -18.71 -17.99
N TYR A 96 14.45 -19.23 -18.70
CA TYR A 96 14.54 -19.54 -20.13
C TYR A 96 13.97 -18.44 -21.04
N ASP A 97 13.39 -17.39 -20.47
CA ASP A 97 12.95 -16.24 -21.25
C ASP A 97 14.16 -15.34 -21.55
N LEU A 98 14.57 -15.30 -22.82
CA LEU A 98 15.75 -14.56 -23.27
C LEU A 98 15.49 -13.05 -23.41
N GLU A 99 14.22 -12.65 -23.55
CA GLU A 99 13.81 -11.26 -23.73
C GLU A 99 12.72 -10.90 -22.70
N PRO A 100 13.03 -11.00 -21.39
CA PRO A 100 12.02 -10.79 -20.37
C PRO A 100 11.53 -9.34 -20.40
N GLU A 101 10.22 -9.17 -20.37
CA GLU A 101 9.62 -7.85 -20.17
C GLU A 101 9.95 -7.36 -18.76
N THR A 102 10.76 -6.31 -18.66
CA THR A 102 11.03 -5.63 -17.39
C THR A 102 9.96 -4.58 -17.13
N PRO A 103 9.41 -4.47 -15.91
CA PRO A 103 8.51 -3.40 -15.56
C PRO A 103 9.18 -2.05 -15.87
N GLY A 104 8.45 -1.12 -16.51
CA GLY A 104 8.90 0.26 -16.65
C GLY A 104 9.22 0.89 -15.28
N PRO A 105 10.09 1.92 -15.24
CA PRO A 105 10.60 2.46 -13.98
C PRO A 105 9.47 3.02 -13.11
N LEU A 106 9.51 2.74 -11.80
CA LEU A 106 8.56 3.33 -10.84
C LEU A 106 8.79 4.85 -10.69
N VAL A 107 10.05 5.27 -10.76
CA VAL A 107 10.49 6.66 -10.64
C VAL A 107 11.16 7.06 -11.95
N ALA A 108 10.73 8.18 -12.53
CA ALA A 108 11.28 8.66 -13.78
C ALA A 108 12.77 9.05 -13.64
N PRO A 109 13.63 8.83 -14.65
CA PRO A 109 15.08 9.06 -14.53
C PRO A 109 15.49 10.50 -14.17
N ASP A 110 14.66 11.49 -14.55
CA ASP A 110 14.82 12.92 -14.23
C ASP A 110 14.46 13.27 -12.77
N LEU A 111 13.86 12.33 -12.04
CA LEU A 111 13.47 12.46 -10.64
C LEU A 111 14.33 11.61 -9.70
N LEU A 112 15.47 11.11 -10.18
CA LEU A 112 16.48 10.43 -9.40
C LEU A 112 17.53 11.44 -8.93
N PHE A 113 17.67 11.57 -7.62
CA PHE A 113 18.59 12.49 -6.97
C PHE A 113 19.58 11.71 -6.09
N GLU A 114 20.79 12.25 -5.97
CA GLU A 114 21.85 11.65 -5.17
C GLU A 114 22.22 12.58 -4.01
N PHE A 115 22.41 11.98 -2.84
CA PHE A 115 22.84 12.65 -1.61
C PHE A 115 24.26 12.23 -1.27
N THR A 116 25.14 13.21 -1.04
CA THR A 116 26.58 12.97 -0.83
C THR A 116 26.91 12.39 0.54
N GLY A 117 26.01 12.50 1.52
CA GLY A 117 26.19 11.89 2.84
C GLY A 117 26.22 10.37 2.77
N ARG A 118 27.21 9.75 3.44
CA ARG A 118 27.43 8.30 3.43
C ARG A 118 27.62 7.75 4.84
N LEU A 119 26.96 6.63 5.10
CA LEU A 119 27.09 5.82 6.31
C LEU A 119 27.88 4.55 6.00
N ALA A 120 28.72 4.12 6.94
CA ALA A 120 29.32 2.80 6.93
C ALA A 120 28.31 1.74 7.46
N PRO A 121 28.57 0.43 7.29
CA PRO A 121 27.66 -0.63 7.71
C PRO A 121 27.32 -0.67 9.20
N ASP A 122 28.20 -0.14 10.06
CA ASP A 122 28.01 -0.02 11.50
C ASP A 122 27.24 1.25 11.91
N GLY A 123 26.79 2.06 10.93
CA GLY A 123 26.07 3.30 11.14
C GLY A 123 26.97 4.52 11.39
N THR A 124 28.30 4.39 11.34
CA THR A 124 29.18 5.55 11.45
C THR A 124 29.08 6.45 10.20
N VAL A 125 29.15 7.77 10.39
CA VAL A 125 29.14 8.73 9.27
C VAL A 125 30.52 8.73 8.62
N GLU A 126 30.64 8.04 7.48
CA GLU A 126 31.87 7.96 6.70
C GLU A 126 32.13 9.27 5.94
N ARG A 127 31.06 9.88 5.41
CA ARG A 127 31.11 11.17 4.74
C ARG A 127 29.93 12.03 5.17
N ALA A 128 30.22 13.22 5.68
CA ALA A 128 29.20 14.22 5.96
C ALA A 128 28.64 14.81 4.65
N PRO A 129 27.33 15.08 4.57
CA PRO A 129 26.73 15.75 3.41
C PRO A 129 27.17 17.21 3.34
N ALA A 130 26.96 17.84 2.18
CA ALA A 130 27.18 19.26 2.03
C ALA A 130 26.17 20.06 2.89
N PRO A 131 26.55 21.23 3.45
CA PRO A 131 25.63 22.05 4.23
C PRO A 131 24.36 22.40 3.45
N GLY A 132 23.19 22.10 4.02
CA GLY A 132 21.89 22.42 3.42
C GLY A 132 21.50 21.54 2.22
N GLU A 133 22.25 20.48 1.93
CA GLU A 133 22.02 19.61 0.76
C GLU A 133 20.63 18.97 0.77
N ALA A 134 20.18 18.43 1.91
CA ALA A 134 18.86 17.81 2.02
C ALA A 134 17.73 18.78 1.61
N ALA A 135 17.78 20.02 2.11
CA ALA A 135 16.84 21.07 1.74
C ALA A 135 16.97 21.46 0.25
N GLY A 136 18.19 21.45 -0.30
CA GLY A 136 18.44 21.68 -1.72
C GLY A 136 17.80 20.63 -2.61
N LEU A 137 17.94 19.35 -2.25
CA LEU A 137 17.34 18.23 -2.99
C LEU A 137 15.82 18.24 -2.92
N LEU A 138 15.22 18.56 -1.76
CA LEU A 138 13.77 18.71 -1.63
C LEU A 138 13.23 19.82 -2.54
N ARG A 139 13.91 20.98 -2.59
CA ARG A 139 13.53 22.07 -3.51
C ARG A 139 13.73 21.69 -4.98
N ALA A 140 14.76 20.92 -5.30
CA ALA A 140 14.99 20.45 -6.66
C ALA A 140 13.89 19.47 -7.11
N ALA A 141 13.47 18.56 -6.23
CA ALA A 141 12.35 17.66 -6.48
C ALA A 141 11.04 18.42 -6.70
N GLU A 142 10.75 19.42 -5.87
CA GLU A 142 9.58 20.29 -6.02
C GLU A 142 9.61 21.06 -7.35
N ALA A 143 10.76 21.65 -7.71
CA ALA A 143 10.94 22.35 -8.97
C ALA A 143 10.82 21.43 -10.20
N ALA A 144 11.13 20.14 -10.06
CA ALA A 144 10.94 19.11 -11.08
C ALA A 144 9.50 18.57 -11.15
N GLY A 145 8.59 19.16 -10.37
CA GLY A 145 7.17 18.82 -10.33
C GLY A 145 6.87 17.53 -9.56
N ALA A 146 7.75 17.09 -8.67
CA ALA A 146 7.44 15.96 -7.80
C ALA A 146 6.28 16.32 -6.86
N GLU A 147 5.40 15.35 -6.60
CA GLU A 147 4.34 15.41 -5.59
C GLU A 147 4.77 14.71 -4.28
N ALA A 148 5.75 13.82 -4.38
CA ALA A 148 6.26 13.02 -3.27
C ALA A 148 7.77 12.79 -3.40
N VAL A 149 8.44 12.55 -2.27
CA VAL A 149 9.86 12.23 -2.19
C VAL A 149 10.05 10.98 -1.34
N ALA A 150 10.70 9.96 -1.92
CA ALA A 150 11.25 8.84 -1.19
C ALA A 150 12.73 9.09 -0.91
N VAL A 151 13.16 8.92 0.33
CA VAL A 151 14.57 8.99 0.72
C VAL A 151 15.00 7.61 1.21
N SER A 152 15.98 7.02 0.54
CA SER A 152 16.53 5.72 0.93
C SER A 152 18.05 5.73 0.82
N LEU A 153 18.70 6.00 1.96
CA LEU A 153 20.15 6.03 2.02
C LEU A 153 20.69 4.64 2.43
N LEU A 154 21.89 4.31 1.95
CA LEU A 154 22.59 3.11 2.39
C LEU A 154 22.82 3.15 3.89
N HIS A 155 22.63 2.01 4.54
CA HIS A 155 22.82 1.81 5.98
C HIS A 155 22.03 2.75 6.90
N ALA A 156 21.02 3.47 6.38
CA ALA A 156 20.17 4.32 7.19
C ALA A 156 19.41 3.54 8.29
N TYR A 157 19.14 2.25 8.07
CA TYR A 157 18.58 1.35 9.09
C TYR A 157 19.47 1.22 10.35
N ALA A 158 20.79 1.41 10.22
CA ALA A 158 21.73 1.37 11.35
C ALA A 158 21.88 2.74 12.02
N ASN A 159 21.73 3.84 11.25
CA ASN A 159 21.76 5.19 11.76
C ASN A 159 20.83 6.10 10.94
N PRO A 160 19.71 6.58 11.51
CA PRO A 160 18.72 7.36 10.78
C PRO A 160 19.10 8.84 10.59
N SER A 161 20.21 9.30 11.17
CA SER A 161 20.56 10.73 11.26
C SER A 161 20.59 11.47 9.90
N LEU A 162 21.09 10.82 8.84
CA LEU A 162 21.16 11.46 7.52
C LEU A 162 19.78 11.57 6.85
N GLU A 163 18.89 10.57 7.02
CA GLU A 163 17.51 10.67 6.52
C GLU A 163 16.68 11.65 7.35
N ALA A 164 16.89 11.69 8.67
CA ALA A 164 16.23 12.64 9.56
C ALA A 164 16.50 14.11 9.19
N ALA A 165 17.62 14.40 8.53
CA ALA A 165 17.91 15.73 8.01
C ALA A 165 16.90 16.19 6.94
N PHE A 166 16.29 15.27 6.18
CA PHE A 166 15.24 15.61 5.21
C PHE A 166 13.93 16.00 5.91
N ALA A 167 13.55 15.28 6.96
CA ALA A 167 12.40 15.66 7.79
C ALA A 167 12.61 17.02 8.46
N ALA A 168 13.82 17.25 9.01
CA ALA A 168 14.16 18.52 9.66
C ALA A 168 14.21 19.71 8.68
N ALA A 169 14.60 19.47 7.42
CA ALA A 169 14.58 20.49 6.38
C ALA A 169 13.15 20.95 6.02
N GLY A 170 12.16 20.06 6.15
CA GLY A 170 10.76 20.31 5.84
C GLY A 170 10.48 20.41 4.32
N THR A 171 9.30 19.97 3.92
CA THR A 171 8.83 20.06 2.52
C THR A 171 7.30 20.02 2.48
N PRO A 172 6.65 20.70 1.50
CA PRO A 172 5.23 20.51 1.24
C PRO A 172 4.92 19.18 0.53
N LEU A 173 5.94 18.49 0.01
CA LEU A 173 5.79 17.21 -0.68
C LEU A 173 5.51 16.08 0.31
N PHE A 174 4.86 15.02 -0.15
CA PHE A 174 4.72 13.81 0.67
C PHE A 174 6.09 13.15 0.85
N LEU A 175 6.61 13.12 2.07
CA LEU A 175 7.94 12.59 2.38
C LEU A 175 7.85 11.17 2.95
N SER A 176 8.57 10.23 2.34
CA SER A 176 8.78 8.88 2.89
C SER A 176 10.27 8.67 3.18
N LEU A 177 10.59 8.42 4.45
CA LEU A 177 11.94 8.04 4.86
C LEU A 177 12.02 6.51 4.99
N SER A 178 13.06 5.90 4.44
CA SER A 178 13.21 4.45 4.47
C SER A 178 13.37 3.90 5.88
N THR A 179 13.91 4.71 6.78
CA THR A 179 14.00 4.48 8.24
C THR A 179 12.67 4.50 8.98
N GLU A 180 11.60 5.00 8.37
CA GLU A 180 10.25 4.93 8.93
C GLU A 180 9.41 3.85 8.25
N VAL A 181 9.58 3.69 6.93
CA VAL A 181 8.77 2.78 6.11
C VAL A 181 9.26 1.33 6.20
N SER A 182 10.59 1.11 6.12
CA SER A 182 11.19 -0.23 6.10
C SER A 182 12.59 -0.19 6.73
N PRO A 183 12.71 -0.05 8.07
CA PRO A 183 13.96 0.17 8.79
C PRO A 183 14.86 -1.08 8.92
N GLU A 184 15.12 -1.74 7.80
CA GLU A 184 15.82 -3.02 7.75
C GLU A 184 16.89 -3.06 6.65
N TYR A 185 17.80 -4.03 6.77
CA TYR A 185 18.82 -4.30 5.76
C TYR A 185 18.21 -4.77 4.43
N ARG A 186 19.03 -4.75 3.37
CA ARG A 186 18.69 -4.98 1.94
C ARG A 186 18.06 -3.76 1.24
N GLU A 187 18.91 -3.08 0.50
CA GLU A 187 18.70 -1.83 -0.20
C GLU A 187 17.62 -1.89 -1.29
N VAL A 188 17.60 -2.91 -2.16
CA VAL A 188 16.61 -2.97 -3.27
C VAL A 188 15.18 -3.00 -2.72
N GLU A 189 14.89 -3.91 -1.79
CA GLU A 189 13.57 -4.08 -1.21
C GLU A 189 13.19 -2.89 -0.34
N ARG A 190 14.13 -2.36 0.48
CA ARG A 190 13.90 -1.17 1.30
C ARG A 190 13.58 0.05 0.43
N THR A 191 14.37 0.31 -0.61
CA THR A 191 14.19 1.44 -1.51
C THR A 191 12.90 1.30 -2.32
N ALA A 192 12.59 0.10 -2.83
CA ALA A 192 11.35 -0.14 -3.57
C ALA A 192 10.11 0.07 -2.69
N THR A 193 10.13 -0.42 -1.46
CA THR A 193 9.04 -0.22 -0.47
C THR A 193 8.85 1.26 -0.15
N THR A 194 9.95 2.00 0.07
CA THR A 194 9.91 3.44 0.37
C THR A 194 9.39 4.24 -0.83
N ALA A 195 9.82 3.88 -2.04
CA ALA A 195 9.36 4.48 -3.29
C ALA A 195 7.87 4.20 -3.53
N LEU A 196 7.41 2.96 -3.34
CA LEU A 196 5.99 2.60 -3.43
C LEU A 196 5.15 3.39 -2.42
N ASN A 197 5.62 3.53 -1.18
CA ASN A 197 4.94 4.32 -0.16
C ASN A 197 4.77 5.79 -0.58
N ALA A 198 5.85 6.42 -1.06
CA ALA A 198 5.81 7.79 -1.58
C ALA A 198 4.91 7.91 -2.82
N TYR A 199 4.93 6.91 -3.69
CA TYR A 199 4.15 6.86 -4.93
C TYR A 199 2.65 6.81 -4.67
N VAL A 200 2.19 6.03 -3.70
CA VAL A 200 0.76 5.93 -3.37
C VAL A 200 0.32 6.92 -2.28
N GLY A 201 1.28 7.50 -1.55
CA GLY A 201 1.11 8.48 -0.46
C GLY A 201 0.07 9.57 -0.73
N PRO A 202 0.28 10.44 -1.73
CA PRO A 202 -0.66 11.52 -2.05
C PRO A 202 -2.05 11.04 -2.48
N VAL A 203 -2.12 9.94 -3.24
CA VAL A 203 -3.40 9.38 -3.71
C VAL A 203 -4.23 8.91 -2.52
N MET A 204 -3.64 8.10 -1.64
CA MET A 204 -4.31 7.59 -0.45
C MET A 204 -4.63 8.68 0.56
N SER A 205 -3.73 9.65 0.77
CA SER A 205 -3.97 10.77 1.69
C SER A 205 -5.20 11.58 1.28
N ARG A 206 -5.33 11.94 -0.01
CA ARG A 206 -6.51 12.67 -0.53
C ARG A 206 -7.78 11.84 -0.40
N TYR A 207 -7.69 10.56 -0.74
CA TYR A 207 -8.82 9.63 -0.68
C TYR A 207 -9.35 9.48 0.75
N LEU A 208 -8.48 9.14 1.70
CA LEU A 208 -8.86 8.89 3.08
C LEU A 208 -9.30 10.16 3.79
N ALA A 209 -8.69 11.32 3.50
CA ALA A 209 -9.13 12.60 4.05
C ALA A 209 -10.57 12.94 3.62
N ARG A 210 -10.88 12.76 2.32
CA ARG A 210 -12.23 12.98 1.80
C ARG A 210 -13.24 12.01 2.40
N LEU A 211 -12.87 10.74 2.52
CA LEU A 211 -13.74 9.71 3.10
C LEU A 211 -14.02 10.01 4.58
N ALA A 212 -12.98 10.28 5.36
CA ALA A 212 -13.10 10.61 6.79
C ALA A 212 -14.02 11.80 7.01
N GLU A 213 -13.86 12.88 6.24
CA GLU A 213 -14.72 14.07 6.34
C GLU A 213 -16.17 13.77 5.93
N GLY A 214 -16.36 13.00 4.85
CA GLY A 214 -17.69 12.60 4.39
C GLY A 214 -18.43 11.71 5.40
N LEU A 215 -17.72 10.83 6.10
CA LEU A 215 -18.27 9.97 7.15
C LEU A 215 -18.60 10.77 8.42
N ARG A 216 -17.69 11.66 8.83
CA ARG A 216 -17.87 12.53 10.00
C ARG A 216 -19.09 13.43 9.83
N THR A 217 -19.31 13.99 8.65
CA THR A 217 -20.49 14.84 8.35
C THR A 217 -21.80 14.05 8.35
N ARG A 218 -21.75 12.73 8.18
CA ARG A 218 -22.89 11.80 8.30
C ARG A 218 -23.07 11.21 9.70
N GLY A 219 -22.23 11.60 10.66
CA GLY A 219 -22.35 11.19 12.05
C GLY A 219 -21.67 9.86 12.40
N ALA A 220 -20.80 9.32 11.52
CA ALA A 220 -20.03 8.13 11.87
C ALA A 220 -19.01 8.43 12.99
N GLY A 221 -18.84 7.49 13.92
CA GLY A 221 -18.00 7.66 15.12
C GLY A 221 -16.48 7.53 14.87
N GLY A 222 -16.07 6.77 13.85
CA GLY A 222 -14.67 6.56 13.52
C GLY A 222 -14.46 5.85 12.18
N LEU A 223 -13.22 5.89 11.68
CA LEU A 223 -12.79 5.23 10.45
C LEU A 223 -11.45 4.52 10.68
N GLN A 224 -11.43 3.22 10.45
CA GLN A 224 -10.23 2.40 10.38
C GLN A 224 -10.06 1.83 8.98
N VAL A 225 -8.81 1.72 8.53
CA VAL A 225 -8.44 1.24 7.19
C VAL A 225 -7.81 -0.12 7.34
N VAL A 226 -8.31 -1.09 6.58
CA VAL A 226 -7.78 -2.46 6.55
C VAL A 226 -6.35 -2.44 6.01
N GLN A 227 -5.48 -3.18 6.68
CA GLN A 227 -4.09 -3.40 6.29
C GLN A 227 -3.91 -4.76 5.64
N SER A 228 -2.78 -4.90 4.95
CA SER A 228 -2.46 -6.08 4.15
C SER A 228 -2.20 -7.32 5.01
N ASP A 229 -1.86 -7.15 6.29
CA ASP A 229 -1.68 -8.21 7.28
C ASP A 229 -3.01 -8.70 7.89
N GLY A 230 -4.13 -8.14 7.47
CA GLY A 230 -5.47 -8.43 7.98
C GLY A 230 -5.82 -7.66 9.25
N GLY A 231 -4.95 -6.76 9.72
CA GLY A 231 -5.25 -5.79 10.76
C GLY A 231 -6.00 -4.57 10.22
N ALA A 232 -6.20 -3.58 11.09
CA ALA A 232 -6.74 -2.27 10.71
C ALA A 232 -5.99 -1.15 11.42
N ALA A 233 -5.88 0.00 10.76
CA ALA A 233 -5.17 1.17 11.25
C ALA A 233 -6.01 2.45 11.17
N GLU A 234 -5.71 3.41 12.05
CA GLU A 234 -6.26 4.75 11.97
C GLU A 234 -5.88 5.45 10.65
N VAL A 235 -6.74 6.37 10.21
CA VAL A 235 -6.59 7.12 8.95
C VAL A 235 -5.22 7.79 8.82
N GLU A 236 -4.71 8.39 9.90
CA GLU A 236 -3.41 9.05 9.90
C GLU A 236 -2.27 8.07 9.57
N ARG A 237 -2.27 6.89 10.21
CA ARG A 237 -1.27 5.85 9.98
C ARG A 237 -1.37 5.30 8.56
N ALA A 238 -2.58 5.02 8.08
CA ALA A 238 -2.82 4.52 6.73
C ALA A 238 -2.45 5.55 5.65
N SER A 239 -2.62 6.84 5.92
CA SER A 239 -2.21 7.92 5.01
C SER A 239 -0.70 8.10 4.95
N ARG A 240 0.00 7.91 6.08
CA ARG A 240 1.47 8.01 6.17
C ARG A 240 2.20 6.77 5.63
N PHE A 241 1.63 5.57 5.86
CA PHE A 241 2.20 4.29 5.43
C PHE A 241 1.27 3.47 4.52
N PRO A 242 0.75 4.03 3.42
CA PRO A 242 -0.22 3.35 2.57
C PRO A 242 0.34 2.13 1.84
N VAL A 243 1.66 1.93 1.80
CA VAL A 243 2.25 0.67 1.33
C VAL A 243 1.69 -0.54 2.09
N ALA A 244 1.32 -0.37 3.36
CA ALA A 244 0.70 -1.41 4.18
C ALA A 244 -0.77 -1.67 3.85
N THR A 245 -1.36 -0.95 2.88
CA THR A 245 -2.74 -1.16 2.40
C THR A 245 -2.80 -1.83 1.02
N LEU A 246 -1.63 -2.11 0.42
CA LEU A 246 -1.52 -2.82 -0.85
C LEU A 246 -1.99 -4.27 -0.69
N LEU A 247 -3.03 -4.66 -1.43
CA LEU A 247 -3.66 -5.99 -1.31
C LEU A 247 -4.45 -6.19 0.01
N SER A 248 -5.01 -5.11 0.58
CA SER A 248 -5.83 -5.18 1.81
C SER A 248 -7.16 -5.94 1.65
N GLY A 249 -7.76 -5.95 0.45
CA GLY A 249 -9.04 -6.64 0.18
C GLY A 249 -9.00 -8.14 0.49
N PRO A 250 -8.11 -8.92 -0.18
CA PRO A 250 -7.96 -10.35 0.12
C PRO A 250 -7.65 -10.65 1.58
N ALA A 251 -6.89 -9.77 2.26
CA ALA A 251 -6.55 -9.93 3.66
C ALA A 251 -7.79 -9.94 4.58
N ALA A 252 -8.72 -9.00 4.38
CA ALA A 252 -10.00 -8.98 5.11
C ALA A 252 -10.85 -10.21 4.81
N GLY A 253 -10.90 -10.64 3.54
CA GLY A 253 -11.64 -11.84 3.13
C GLY A 253 -11.16 -13.11 3.85
N VAL A 254 -9.84 -13.30 3.96
CA VAL A 254 -9.25 -14.45 4.67
C VAL A 254 -9.52 -14.39 6.17
N GLN A 255 -9.43 -13.21 6.79
CA GLN A 255 -9.76 -13.01 8.21
C GLN A 255 -11.23 -13.35 8.49
N GLY A 256 -12.15 -12.82 7.68
CA GLY A 256 -13.58 -13.10 7.79
C GLY A 256 -13.92 -14.57 7.58
N ALA A 257 -13.30 -15.21 6.59
CA ALA A 257 -13.50 -16.64 6.31
C ALA A 257 -13.07 -17.51 7.49
N LEU A 258 -11.90 -17.22 8.11
CA LEU A 258 -11.44 -17.97 9.27
C LEU A 258 -12.33 -17.75 10.49
N ALA A 259 -12.84 -16.53 10.71
CA ALA A 259 -13.78 -16.24 11.79
C ALA A 259 -15.08 -17.06 11.64
N VAL A 260 -15.71 -17.03 10.45
CA VAL A 260 -16.93 -17.80 10.17
C VAL A 260 -16.68 -19.30 10.26
N ALA A 261 -15.53 -19.78 9.78
CA ALA A 261 -15.15 -21.18 9.86
C ALA A 261 -15.03 -21.67 11.31
N ARG A 262 -14.41 -20.87 12.19
CA ARG A 262 -14.29 -21.17 13.62
C ARG A 262 -15.65 -21.27 14.31
N ASP A 263 -16.57 -20.36 13.99
CA ASP A 263 -17.94 -20.41 14.51
C ASP A 263 -18.68 -21.68 14.05
N ALA A 264 -18.34 -22.20 12.86
CA ALA A 264 -18.83 -23.46 12.34
C ALA A 264 -18.05 -24.71 12.85
N GLY A 265 -17.06 -24.53 13.72
CA GLY A 265 -16.24 -25.62 14.28
C GLY A 265 -15.07 -26.08 13.40
N PHE A 266 -14.67 -25.29 12.40
CA PHE A 266 -13.53 -25.56 11.53
C PHE A 266 -12.38 -24.61 11.81
N GLU A 267 -11.24 -25.15 12.28
CA GLU A 267 -10.04 -24.35 12.54
C GLU A 267 -9.09 -24.29 11.33
N ARG A 268 -9.18 -25.27 10.43
CA ARG A 268 -8.30 -25.40 9.26
C ARG A 268 -9.11 -25.29 7.98
N ILE A 269 -8.84 -24.26 7.20
CA ILE A 269 -9.58 -23.96 5.97
C ILE A 269 -8.65 -23.61 4.82
N ILE A 270 -9.17 -23.81 3.61
CA ILE A 270 -8.63 -23.20 2.39
C ILE A 270 -9.67 -22.20 1.92
N THR A 271 -9.28 -20.94 1.77
CA THR A 271 -10.17 -19.92 1.20
C THR A 271 -10.19 -20.04 -0.32
N PHE A 272 -11.31 -19.66 -0.92
CA PHE A 272 -11.47 -19.61 -2.37
C PHE A 272 -12.35 -18.42 -2.71
N ASP A 273 -11.74 -17.33 -3.16
CA ASP A 273 -12.43 -16.13 -3.59
C ASP A 273 -12.21 -15.93 -5.09
N MET A 274 -13.25 -16.15 -5.89
CA MET A 274 -13.19 -16.01 -7.34
C MET A 274 -13.93 -14.76 -7.77
N GLY A 275 -13.16 -13.78 -8.26
CA GLY A 275 -13.68 -12.58 -8.90
C GLY A 275 -13.89 -12.73 -10.40
N GLY A 276 -14.07 -11.60 -11.09
CA GLY A 276 -14.20 -11.55 -12.54
C GLY A 276 -12.89 -11.86 -13.28
N THR A 277 -11.74 -11.47 -12.73
CA THR A 277 -10.44 -11.53 -13.42
C THR A 277 -9.48 -12.54 -12.80
N SER A 278 -9.56 -12.75 -11.49
CA SER A 278 -8.63 -13.56 -10.71
C SER A 278 -9.35 -14.41 -9.66
N THR A 279 -8.62 -15.38 -9.14
CA THR A 279 -9.01 -16.18 -7.98
C THR A 279 -7.93 -16.08 -6.92
N ASP A 280 -8.33 -15.79 -5.68
CA ASP A 280 -7.46 -15.64 -4.52
C ASP A 280 -7.68 -16.82 -3.54
N VAL A 281 -6.58 -17.45 -3.13
CA VAL A 281 -6.57 -18.66 -2.30
C VAL A 281 -5.56 -18.50 -1.16
N ALA A 282 -5.96 -18.87 0.05
CA ALA A 282 -5.07 -18.93 1.22
C ALA A 282 -5.30 -20.22 2.01
N LEU A 283 -4.24 -20.75 2.64
CA LEU A 283 -4.29 -21.89 3.55
C LEU A 283 -4.20 -21.39 4.99
N CYS A 284 -5.30 -21.47 5.73
CA CYS A 284 -5.33 -21.14 7.15
C CYS A 284 -5.24 -22.42 7.98
N ASP A 285 -4.07 -22.69 8.57
CA ASP A 285 -3.87 -23.80 9.51
C ASP A 285 -4.07 -23.32 10.95
N GLY A 286 -5.32 -23.04 11.34
CA GLY A 286 -5.65 -22.50 12.66
C GLY A 286 -5.40 -21.00 12.81
N VAL A 287 -4.60 -20.38 11.95
CA VAL A 287 -4.28 -18.94 11.93
C VAL A 287 -4.27 -18.41 10.49
N VAL A 288 -4.47 -17.10 10.33
CA VAL A 288 -4.30 -16.44 9.03
C VAL A 288 -2.81 -16.43 8.69
N PRO A 289 -2.40 -16.99 7.52
CA PRO A 289 -1.00 -17.05 7.16
C PRO A 289 -0.50 -15.65 6.78
N THR A 290 0.73 -15.33 7.13
CA THR A 290 1.36 -14.05 6.76
C THR A 290 2.76 -14.27 6.20
N ARG A 291 3.19 -13.36 5.33
CA ARG A 291 4.56 -13.27 4.83
C ARG A 291 5.07 -11.83 4.95
N ALA A 292 6.39 -11.67 4.95
CA ALA A 292 7.05 -10.39 5.22
C ALA A 292 7.17 -9.47 3.99
N ASP A 293 6.95 -10.03 2.79
CA ASP A 293 7.13 -9.31 1.54
C ASP A 293 6.15 -9.77 0.45
N VAL A 294 5.96 -8.90 -0.53
CA VAL A 294 5.14 -9.15 -1.73
C VAL A 294 5.72 -8.42 -2.92
N VAL A 295 5.39 -8.86 -4.13
CA VAL A 295 5.70 -8.15 -5.36
C VAL A 295 4.43 -7.50 -5.91
N VAL A 296 4.46 -6.18 -6.11
CA VAL A 296 3.34 -5.41 -6.68
C VAL A 296 3.83 -4.68 -7.92
N ALA A 297 3.20 -4.94 -9.07
CA ALA A 297 3.61 -4.41 -10.39
C ALA A 297 5.11 -4.63 -10.71
N GLY A 298 5.68 -5.74 -10.23
CA GLY A 298 7.10 -6.08 -10.43
C GLY A 298 8.07 -5.46 -9.43
N PHE A 299 7.60 -4.68 -8.45
CA PHE A 299 8.43 -4.10 -7.40
C PHE A 299 8.24 -4.86 -6.07
N PRO A 300 9.33 -5.19 -5.35
CA PRO A 300 9.22 -5.76 -4.02
C PRO A 300 8.72 -4.70 -3.03
N ALA A 301 7.74 -5.07 -2.23
CA ALA A 301 7.24 -4.32 -1.09
C ALA A 301 7.43 -5.17 0.17
N ARG A 302 8.24 -4.67 1.11
CA ARG A 302 8.46 -5.28 2.42
C ARG A 302 7.43 -4.73 3.39
N THR A 303 6.30 -5.39 3.44
CA THR A 303 5.23 -5.10 4.39
C THR A 303 4.60 -6.43 4.78
N PRO A 304 4.24 -6.65 6.05
CA PRO A 304 3.48 -7.82 6.44
C PRO A 304 2.20 -7.91 5.61
N VAL A 305 2.01 -9.03 4.92
CA VAL A 305 0.82 -9.31 4.13
C VAL A 305 0.26 -10.68 4.47
N VAL A 306 -1.05 -10.84 4.37
CA VAL A 306 -1.68 -12.16 4.36
C VAL A 306 -1.16 -12.94 3.17
N ASP A 307 -0.77 -14.19 3.41
CA ASP A 307 -0.22 -15.05 2.36
C ASP A 307 -1.34 -15.59 1.48
N VAL A 308 -1.70 -14.77 0.50
CA VAL A 308 -2.66 -15.09 -0.55
C VAL A 308 -1.90 -15.42 -1.83
N HIS A 309 -2.35 -16.48 -2.48
CA HIS A 309 -1.97 -16.85 -3.83
C HIS A 309 -3.07 -16.46 -4.82
N THR A 310 -2.72 -15.58 -5.75
CA THR A 310 -3.62 -15.15 -6.83
C THR A 310 -3.34 -15.94 -8.09
N VAL A 311 -4.38 -16.54 -8.67
CA VAL A 311 -4.38 -17.16 -9.98
C VAL A 311 -5.09 -16.23 -10.96
N GLY A 312 -4.49 -15.98 -12.11
CA GLY A 312 -5.03 -15.15 -13.20
C GLY A 312 -6.18 -15.81 -13.97
N ALA A 313 -7.14 -16.40 -13.25
CA ALA A 313 -8.34 -17.00 -13.79
C ALA A 313 -9.51 -16.62 -12.89
N GLY A 314 -10.53 -15.99 -13.47
CA GLY A 314 -11.80 -15.69 -12.83
C GLY A 314 -12.99 -15.96 -13.74
N GLY A 315 -14.19 -15.52 -13.33
CA GLY A 315 -15.43 -15.76 -14.07
C GLY A 315 -15.50 -15.14 -15.48
N GLY A 316 -14.70 -14.11 -15.74
CA GLY A 316 -14.59 -13.42 -17.04
C GLY A 316 -13.45 -13.93 -17.94
N SER A 317 -12.77 -15.01 -17.55
CA SER A 317 -11.66 -15.57 -18.35
C SER A 317 -12.16 -16.04 -19.71
N VAL A 318 -11.48 -15.64 -20.77
CA VAL A 318 -11.87 -15.98 -22.15
C VAL A 318 -11.30 -17.35 -22.51
N ALA A 319 -12.17 -18.34 -22.70
CA ALA A 319 -11.79 -19.63 -23.27
C ALA A 319 -11.50 -19.51 -24.77
N ARG A 320 -10.39 -20.09 -25.22
CA ARG A 320 -9.97 -20.12 -26.64
C ARG A 320 -9.54 -21.54 -27.00
N LEU A 321 -9.76 -21.95 -28.25
CA LEU A 321 -9.17 -23.17 -28.81
C LEU A 321 -7.77 -22.83 -29.32
N ASP A 322 -6.83 -23.77 -29.18
CA ASP A 322 -5.46 -23.70 -29.73
C ASP A 322 -5.48 -23.67 -31.27
#